data_AF-A0A5Q4EN10-F1
#
_entry.id   AF-A0A5Q4EN10-F1
#
_cell.length_a   1.000
_cell.length_b   1.000
_cell.length_c   1.000
_cell.angle_alpha   90.00
_cell.angle_beta   90.00
_cell.angle_gamma   90.00
#
_symmetry.space_group_name_H-M   'P 1'
#
loop_
_entity.id
_entity.type
_entity.pdbx_description
1 polymer ?
#
loop_
_entity_poly.entity_id
_entity_poly.type
_entity_poly.pdbx_seq_one_letter_code
_entity_poly.pdbx_strand_id
1 'polypeptide(L)'
;MSNPGAHIRRAVAGLGALLLCGQALGADPAANQNPLAVELVPYVSTLIVFSVVFFVLARFVWPVVSKALATREQKIRGDIEQAERSRKQAEAALAQYQEALSEARAEAGRILEQAKTEHQQMAAQLRSKTEAELNTLRENAARDIEGAKRAAVSEIYGQMAMVSSAIASKILQREINPGDQQQLVDESLREVEAIHSN
;
A
#
# COMPACT_ATOMS: atom_id res chain seq x y z
N MET A 1 25.14 28.02 35.14
CA MET A 1 24.03 27.72 36.08
C MET A 1 24.16 28.59 37.33
N SER A 2 23.36 29.65 37.41
CA SER A 2 23.34 30.62 38.51
C SER A 2 22.20 30.23 39.46
N ASN A 3 22.54 29.96 40.73
CA ASN A 3 21.62 29.49 41.76
C ASN A 3 20.80 30.68 42.31
N PRO A 4 19.46 30.74 42.09
CA PRO A 4 18.64 31.88 42.52
C PRO A 4 18.40 31.94 44.04
N GLY A 5 18.86 30.95 44.81
CA GLY A 5 18.70 30.91 46.27
C GLY A 5 19.69 31.77 47.07
N ALA A 6 20.69 32.38 46.43
CA ALA A 6 21.75 33.12 47.13
C ALA A 6 21.28 34.48 47.70
N HIS A 7 20.29 35.12 47.08
CA HIS A 7 19.81 36.45 47.50
C HIS A 7 18.86 36.38 48.71
N ILE A 8 18.05 35.33 48.80
CA ILE A 8 17.11 35.12 49.92
C ILE A 8 17.87 34.73 51.19
N ARG A 9 18.92 33.90 51.08
CA ARG A 9 19.80 33.56 52.22
C ARG A 9 20.56 34.78 52.75
N ARG A 10 20.94 35.73 51.88
CA ARG A 10 21.61 36.98 52.28
C ARG A 10 20.67 37.96 52.99
N ALA A 11 19.41 38.05 52.55
CA ALA A 11 18.41 38.88 53.22
C ALA A 11 18.01 38.34 54.60
N VAL A 12 17.88 37.02 54.75
CA VAL A 12 17.58 36.37 56.05
C VAL A 12 18.79 36.44 57.00
N ALA A 13 20.02 36.32 56.48
CA ALA A 13 21.23 36.46 57.29
C ALA A 13 21.43 37.90 57.82
N GLY A 14 21.00 38.93 57.08
CA GLY A 14 21.02 40.32 57.55
C GLY A 14 20.02 40.60 58.67
N LEU A 15 18.87 39.92 58.67
CA LEU A 15 17.82 40.11 59.68
C LEU A 15 18.15 39.41 61.02
N GLY A 16 18.93 38.32 60.99
CA GLY A 16 19.42 37.64 62.20
C GLY A 16 20.51 38.43 62.94
N ALA A 17 21.29 39.25 62.23
CA ALA A 17 22.34 40.07 62.84
C ALA A 17 21.80 41.29 63.61
N LEU A 18 20.59 41.77 63.29
CA LEU A 18 20.00 42.91 63.99
C LEU A 18 19.42 42.56 65.37
N LEU A 19 19.09 41.28 65.60
CA LEU A 19 18.59 40.78 66.89
C LEU A 19 19.69 40.61 67.94
N LEU A 20 20.97 40.58 67.55
CA LEU A 20 22.11 40.46 68.47
C LEU A 20 22.66 41.81 68.96
N CYS A 21 22.23 42.93 68.38
CA CYS A 21 22.74 44.27 68.70
C CYS A 21 21.92 45.01 69.79
N GLY A 22 20.82 44.42 70.27
CA GLY A 22 20.02 44.97 71.37
C GLY A 22 20.64 44.80 72.76
N GLN A 23 21.71 44.01 72.91
CA GLN A 23 22.31 43.69 74.23
C GLN A 23 23.67 44.38 74.45
N ALA A 24 24.10 45.29 73.57
CA ALA A 24 25.42 45.89 73.64
C ALA A 24 25.41 47.39 73.33
N LEU A 25 24.85 48.18 74.25
CA LEU A 25 25.36 49.51 74.53
C LEU A 25 25.07 49.85 75.99
N GLY A 26 26.11 49.75 76.82
CA GLY A 26 26.05 50.13 78.23
C GLY A 26 26.02 51.64 78.41
N ALA A 27 25.47 52.07 79.55
CA ALA A 27 26.14 52.99 80.47
C ALA A 27 25.18 53.35 81.62
N ASP A 28 25.43 52.70 82.76
CA ASP A 28 25.70 53.35 84.05
C ASP A 28 24.55 54.00 84.86
N PRO A 29 24.77 54.19 86.19
CA PRO A 29 23.88 53.68 87.22
C PRO A 29 23.02 54.78 87.86
N ALA A 30 22.09 54.33 88.70
CA ALA A 30 21.29 55.15 89.61
C ALA A 30 20.18 55.98 88.97
N ALA A 31 19.01 55.37 88.83
CA ALA A 31 17.76 56.09 89.01
C ALA A 31 16.65 55.14 89.44
N ASN A 32 16.26 55.27 90.71
CA ASN A 32 14.95 54.99 91.25
C ASN A 32 14.28 53.66 90.85
N GLN A 33 14.40 52.66 91.72
CA GLN A 33 13.57 51.45 91.68
C GLN A 33 12.10 51.84 91.88
N ASN A 34 11.44 52.22 90.80
CA ASN A 34 9.99 52.30 90.67
C ASN A 34 9.51 51.00 90.01
N PRO A 35 9.23 49.93 90.78
CA PRO A 35 8.73 48.64 90.27
C PRO A 35 7.33 48.72 89.62
N LEU A 36 6.78 49.92 89.43
CA LEU A 36 5.47 50.20 88.80
C LEU A 36 5.58 51.14 87.58
N ALA A 37 6.78 51.51 87.14
CA ALA A 37 6.92 52.22 85.86
C ALA A 37 6.73 51.22 84.71
N VAL A 38 5.53 51.22 84.12
CA VAL A 38 5.29 50.52 82.86
C VAL A 38 6.10 51.22 81.77
N GLU A 39 7.32 50.73 81.51
CA GLU A 39 8.11 51.23 80.40
C GLU A 39 7.48 50.76 79.09
N LEU A 40 6.64 51.62 78.49
CA LEU A 40 5.95 51.36 77.22
C LEU A 40 6.90 51.31 76.02
N VAL A 41 8.12 51.83 76.16
CA VAL A 41 9.14 51.94 75.10
C VAL A 41 9.55 50.59 74.49
N PRO A 42 9.94 49.55 75.27
CA PRO A 42 10.31 48.23 74.71
C PRO A 42 9.16 47.51 73.99
N TYR A 43 7.90 47.74 74.39
CA TYR A 43 6.75 47.14 73.73
C TYR A 43 6.47 47.78 72.37
N VAL A 44 6.56 49.11 72.29
CA VAL A 44 6.35 49.86 71.04
C VAL A 44 7.45 49.54 70.01
N SER A 45 8.71 49.47 70.42
CA SER A 45 9.82 49.12 69.51
C SER A 45 9.69 47.70 68.95
N THR A 46 9.32 46.73 69.79
CA THR A 46 9.07 45.34 69.36
C THR A 46 7.90 45.27 68.38
N LEU A 47 6.82 46.03 68.61
CA LEU A 47 5.66 46.11 67.72
C LEU A 47 6.02 46.69 66.35
N ILE A 48 6.88 47.72 66.31
CA ILE A 48 7.37 48.34 65.07
C ILE A 48 8.20 47.33 64.27
N VAL A 49 9.18 46.68 64.89
CA VAL A 49 10.01 45.67 64.22
C VAL A 49 9.16 44.49 63.73
N PHE A 50 8.24 43.98 64.55
CA PHE A 50 7.31 42.94 64.15
C PHE A 50 6.45 43.37 62.95
N SER A 51 5.91 44.59 62.96
CA SER A 51 5.09 45.12 61.87
C SER A 51 5.88 45.26 60.57
N VAL A 52 7.13 45.72 60.63
CA VAL A 52 8.01 45.82 59.46
C VAL A 52 8.29 44.43 58.88
N VAL A 53 8.67 43.46 59.71
CA VAL A 53 8.94 42.08 59.27
C VAL A 53 7.67 41.43 58.71
N PHE A 54 6.52 41.62 59.36
CA PHE A 54 5.23 41.13 58.89
C PHE A 54 4.87 41.72 57.53
N PHE A 55 5.07 43.02 57.33
CA PHE A 55 4.79 43.68 56.07
C PHE A 55 5.69 43.16 54.94
N VAL A 56 6.98 42.95 55.21
CA VAL A 56 7.92 42.37 54.24
C VAL A 56 7.52 40.93 53.90
N LEU A 57 7.19 40.09 54.88
CA LEU A 57 6.72 38.72 54.65
C LEU A 57 5.42 38.69 53.84
N ALA A 58 4.42 39.49 54.23
CA ALA A 58 3.15 39.58 53.53
C ALA A 58 3.34 40.04 52.08
N ARG A 59 4.22 41.01 51.84
CA ARG A 59 4.43 41.57 50.50
C ARG A 59 5.28 40.68 49.59
N PHE A 60 6.23 39.91 50.12
CA PHE A 60 7.15 39.08 49.34
C PHE A 60 6.80 37.59 49.30
N VAL A 61 6.32 36.99 50.39
CA VAL A 61 6.04 35.54 50.47
C VAL A 61 4.70 35.20 49.82
N TRP A 62 3.67 36.01 50.08
CA TRP A 62 2.34 35.81 49.51
C TRP A 62 2.32 35.67 47.98
N PRO A 63 2.96 36.56 47.19
CA PRO A 63 2.97 36.42 45.74
C PRO A 63 3.72 35.17 45.26
N VAL A 64 4.78 34.73 45.96
CA VAL A 64 5.55 33.53 45.57
C VAL A 64 4.72 32.27 45.76
N VAL A 65 4.03 32.13 46.90
CA VAL A 65 3.18 30.97 47.20
C VAL A 65 1.99 30.91 46.25
N SER A 66 1.30 32.03 46.03
CA SER A 66 0.19 32.11 45.08
C SER A 66 0.63 31.74 43.66
N LYS A 67 1.77 32.27 43.19
CA LYS A 67 2.32 31.93 41.87
C LYS A 67 2.66 30.44 41.76
N ALA A 68 3.23 29.83 42.79
CA ALA A 68 3.55 28.41 42.79
C ALA A 68 2.29 27.53 42.72
N LEU A 69 1.23 27.90 43.44
CA LEU A 69 -0.06 27.20 43.40
C LEU A 69 -0.74 27.37 42.03
N ALA A 70 -0.79 28.59 41.50
CA ALA A 70 -1.33 28.87 40.17
C ALA A 70 -0.58 28.10 39.07
N THR A 71 0.75 27.98 39.19
CA THR A 71 1.56 27.21 38.23
C THR A 71 1.23 25.71 38.30
N ARG A 72 1.04 25.16 39.50
CA ARG A 72 0.62 23.76 39.67
C ARG A 72 -0.77 23.52 39.11
N GLU A 73 -1.70 24.41 39.41
CA GLU A 73 -3.07 24.34 38.90
C GLU A 73 -3.09 24.39 37.37
N GLN A 74 -2.38 25.36 36.77
CA GLN A 74 -2.28 25.48 35.32
C GLN A 74 -1.64 24.26 34.68
N LYS A 75 -0.60 23.69 35.30
CA LYS A 75 0.03 22.47 34.82
C LYS A 75 -0.93 21.29 34.85
N ILE A 76 -1.63 21.07 35.97
CA ILE A 76 -2.58 19.97 36.11
C ILE A 76 -3.74 20.12 35.10
N ARG A 77 -4.30 21.32 34.97
CA ARG A 77 -5.33 21.61 33.96
C ARG A 77 -4.81 21.34 32.55
N GLY A 78 -3.60 21.80 32.23
CA GLY A 78 -2.96 21.56 30.93
C GLY A 78 -2.71 20.08 30.65
N ASP A 79 -2.22 19.32 31.63
CA ASP A 79 -1.97 17.88 31.52
C ASP A 79 -3.29 17.11 31.30
N ILE A 80 -4.38 17.48 32.00
CA ILE A 80 -5.71 16.89 31.80
C ILE A 80 -6.26 17.22 30.41
N GLU A 81 -6.21 18.48 29.99
CA GLU A 81 -6.64 18.90 28.65
C GLU A 81 -5.82 18.23 27.53
N GLN A 82 -4.53 18.02 27.75
CA GLN A 82 -3.68 17.29 26.81
C GLN A 82 -4.03 15.81 26.76
N ALA A 83 -4.26 15.18 27.91
CA ALA A 83 -4.69 13.79 28.00
C ALA A 83 -6.03 13.57 27.31
N GLU A 84 -7.01 14.46 27.53
CA GLU A 84 -8.31 14.40 26.85
C GLU A 84 -8.18 14.60 25.33
N ARG A 85 -7.37 15.56 24.89
CA ARG A 85 -7.11 15.78 23.47
C ARG A 85 -6.44 14.57 22.83
N SER A 86 -5.42 14.00 23.48
CA SER A 86 -4.74 12.79 23.00
C SER A 86 -5.69 11.60 22.94
N ARG A 87 -6.56 11.43 23.94
CA ARG A 87 -7.59 10.37 23.94
C ARG A 87 -8.57 10.54 22.78
N LYS A 88 -9.11 11.75 22.57
CA LYS A 88 -10.01 12.04 21.44
C LYS A 88 -9.33 11.83 20.09
N GLN A 89 -8.06 12.21 19.94
CA GLN A 89 -7.29 11.96 18.72
C GLN A 89 -7.08 10.46 18.49
N ALA A 90 -6.77 9.69 19.52
CA ALA A 90 -6.62 8.24 19.43
C ALA A 90 -7.95 7.55 19.06
N GLU A 91 -9.06 7.95 19.69
CA GLU A 91 -10.41 7.47 19.37
C GLU A 91 -10.77 7.79 17.90
N ALA A 92 -10.50 9.01 17.44
CA ALA A 92 -10.75 9.42 16.05
C ALA A 92 -9.87 8.65 15.05
N ALA A 93 -8.58 8.49 15.34
CA ALA A 93 -7.66 7.73 14.49
C ALA A 93 -8.06 6.24 14.42
N LEU A 94 -8.53 5.66 15.53
CA LEU A 94 -9.02 4.29 15.58
C LEU A 94 -10.30 4.13 14.76
N ALA A 95 -11.23 5.09 14.83
CA ALA A 95 -12.43 5.09 14.00
C ALA A 95 -12.08 5.17 12.50
N GLN A 96 -11.20 6.10 12.10
CA GLN A 96 -10.72 6.21 10.72
C GLN A 96 -10.01 4.94 10.24
N TYR A 97 -9.21 4.32 11.11
CA TYR A 97 -8.53 3.06 10.78
C TYR A 97 -9.54 1.91 10.56
N GLN A 98 -10.57 1.81 11.41
CA GLN A 98 -11.62 0.80 11.25
C GLN A 98 -12.43 1.02 9.97
N GLU A 99 -12.75 2.27 9.65
CA GLU A 99 -13.43 2.65 8.42
C GLU A 99 -12.58 2.27 7.20
N ALA A 100 -11.32 2.68 7.15
CA ALA A 100 -10.39 2.34 6.09
C ALA A 100 -10.21 0.82 5.93
N LEU A 101 -10.16 0.07 7.03
CA LEU A 101 -10.10 -1.40 7.00
C LEU A 101 -11.37 -2.02 6.42
N SER A 102 -12.54 -1.46 6.75
CA SER A 102 -13.82 -1.93 6.21
C SER A 102 -13.94 -1.64 4.72
N GLU A 103 -13.51 -0.45 4.28
CA GLU A 103 -13.49 -0.05 2.88
C GLU A 103 -12.51 -0.91 2.08
N ALA A 104 -11.30 -1.13 2.60
CA ALA A 104 -10.30 -2.00 1.96
C ALA A 104 -10.82 -3.44 1.79
N ARG A 105 -11.56 -3.98 2.78
CA ARG A 105 -12.19 -5.30 2.67
C ARG A 105 -13.31 -5.32 1.63
N ALA A 106 -14.12 -4.27 1.57
CA ALA A 106 -15.18 -4.15 0.57
C ALA A 106 -14.62 -4.02 -0.85
N GLU A 107 -13.56 -3.22 -1.03
CA GLU A 107 -12.83 -3.10 -2.30
C GLU A 107 -12.20 -4.43 -2.71
N ALA A 108 -11.50 -5.12 -1.79
CA ALA A 108 -10.94 -6.43 -2.06
C ALA A 108 -12.02 -7.44 -2.49
N GLY A 109 -13.19 -7.42 -1.85
CA GLY A 109 -14.34 -8.23 -2.24
C GLY A 109 -14.85 -7.90 -3.65
N ARG A 110 -14.94 -6.61 -3.99
CA ARG A 110 -15.32 -6.15 -5.34
C ARG A 110 -14.33 -6.58 -6.41
N ILE A 111 -13.03 -6.42 -6.15
CA ILE A 111 -11.95 -6.86 -7.06
C ILE A 111 -12.02 -8.37 -7.29
N LEU A 112 -12.23 -9.16 -6.23
CA LEU A 112 -12.35 -10.62 -6.37
C LEU A 112 -13.56 -11.04 -7.21
N GLU A 113 -14.71 -10.41 -7.01
CA GLU A 113 -15.92 -10.74 -7.78
C GLU A 113 -15.80 -10.29 -9.24
N GLN A 114 -15.19 -9.12 -9.48
CA GLN A 114 -14.89 -8.65 -10.83
C GLN A 114 -13.91 -9.60 -11.53
N ALA A 115 -12.80 -9.96 -10.89
CA ALA A 115 -11.82 -10.90 -11.43
C ALA A 115 -12.47 -12.25 -11.77
N LYS A 116 -13.32 -12.77 -10.87
CA LYS A 116 -14.06 -14.03 -11.11
C LYS A 116 -14.97 -13.92 -12.34
N THR A 117 -15.71 -12.82 -12.47
CA THR A 117 -16.59 -12.56 -13.61
C THR A 117 -15.79 -12.45 -14.91
N GLU A 118 -14.71 -11.68 -14.91
CA GLU A 118 -13.80 -11.53 -16.05
C GLU A 118 -13.16 -12.86 -16.45
N HIS A 119 -12.71 -13.66 -15.49
CA HIS A 119 -12.17 -15.00 -15.75
C HIS A 119 -13.21 -15.93 -16.37
N GLN A 120 -14.46 -15.89 -15.91
CA GLN A 120 -15.54 -16.69 -16.49
C GLN A 120 -15.84 -16.27 -17.93
N GLN A 121 -15.91 -14.96 -18.19
CA GLN A 121 -16.11 -14.42 -19.53
C GLN A 121 -14.95 -14.78 -20.46
N MET A 122 -13.70 -14.61 -20.01
CA MET A 122 -12.52 -14.97 -20.77
C MET A 122 -12.47 -16.47 -21.07
N ALA A 123 -12.80 -17.32 -20.09
CA ALA A 123 -12.85 -18.76 -20.29
C ALA A 123 -13.94 -19.16 -21.30
N ALA A 124 -15.11 -18.51 -21.27
CA ALA A 124 -16.18 -18.75 -22.23
C ALA A 124 -15.78 -18.30 -23.65
N GLN A 125 -15.19 -17.11 -23.79
CA GLN A 125 -14.68 -16.59 -25.05
C GLN A 125 -13.59 -17.49 -25.64
N LEU A 126 -12.63 -17.92 -24.81
CA LEU A 126 -11.55 -18.79 -25.24
C LEU A 126 -12.09 -20.15 -25.72
N ARG A 127 -13.03 -20.76 -24.99
CA ARG A 127 -13.69 -22.00 -25.43
C ARG A 127 -14.39 -21.83 -26.77
N SER A 128 -15.20 -20.79 -26.92
CA SER A 128 -15.92 -20.52 -28.17
C SER A 128 -14.95 -20.30 -29.34
N LYS A 129 -13.87 -19.55 -29.13
CA LYS A 129 -12.83 -19.32 -30.15
C LYS A 129 -12.12 -20.62 -30.53
N THR A 130 -11.71 -21.42 -29.55
CA THR A 130 -11.05 -22.71 -29.79
C THR A 130 -11.97 -23.69 -30.51
N GLU A 131 -13.27 -23.74 -30.17
CA GLU A 131 -14.25 -24.56 -30.89
C GLU A 131 -14.39 -24.13 -32.36
N ALA A 132 -14.46 -22.83 -32.63
CA ALA A 132 -14.50 -22.30 -33.99
C ALA A 132 -13.23 -22.62 -34.79
N GLU A 133 -12.05 -22.47 -34.17
CA GLU A 133 -10.76 -22.82 -34.77
C GLU A 133 -10.66 -24.32 -35.04
N LEU A 134 -11.09 -25.16 -34.10
CA LEU A 134 -11.12 -26.62 -34.28
C LEU A 134 -12.05 -27.05 -35.40
N ASN A 135 -13.22 -26.43 -35.52
CA ASN A 135 -14.16 -26.73 -36.61
C ASN A 135 -13.56 -26.34 -37.97
N THR A 136 -12.95 -25.16 -38.05
CA THR A 136 -12.23 -24.72 -39.26
C THR A 136 -11.09 -25.68 -39.62
N LEU A 137 -10.32 -26.11 -38.62
CA LEU A 137 -9.22 -27.07 -38.81
C LEU A 137 -9.74 -28.42 -39.31
N ARG A 138 -10.84 -28.93 -38.74
CA ARG A 138 -11.48 -30.18 -39.18
C ARG A 138 -11.98 -30.07 -40.62
N GLU A 139 -12.60 -28.95 -40.98
CA GLU A 139 -13.09 -28.74 -42.33
C GLU A 139 -11.93 -28.71 -43.34
N ASN A 140 -10.86 -27.97 -43.04
CA ASN A 140 -9.66 -27.95 -43.87
C ASN A 140 -9.03 -29.34 -43.99
N ALA A 141 -8.88 -30.07 -42.88
CA ALA A 141 -8.36 -31.43 -42.90
C ALA A 141 -9.23 -32.38 -43.75
N ALA A 142 -10.56 -32.25 -43.69
CA ALA A 142 -11.47 -33.02 -44.53
C ALA A 142 -11.29 -32.70 -46.03
N ARG A 143 -11.14 -31.41 -46.38
CA ARG A 143 -10.86 -30.99 -47.75
C ARG A 143 -9.51 -31.52 -48.24
N ASP A 144 -8.48 -31.47 -47.40
CA ASP A 144 -7.14 -31.99 -47.73
C ASP A 144 -7.16 -33.51 -47.96
N ILE A 145 -7.89 -34.25 -47.11
CA ILE A 145 -8.09 -35.70 -47.27
C ILE A 145 -8.81 -36.01 -48.59
N GLU A 146 -9.86 -35.25 -48.93
CA GLU A 146 -10.58 -35.44 -50.19
C GLU A 146 -9.70 -35.12 -51.41
N GLY A 147 -8.87 -34.08 -51.33
CA GLY A 147 -7.86 -33.75 -52.33
C GLY A 147 -6.83 -34.87 -52.50
N ALA A 148 -6.25 -35.34 -51.40
CA ALA A 148 -5.29 -36.44 -51.39
C ALA A 148 -5.88 -37.74 -51.94
N LYS A 149 -7.14 -38.05 -51.60
CA LYS A 149 -7.86 -39.21 -52.15
C LYS A 149 -8.01 -39.10 -53.67
N ARG A 150 -8.41 -37.93 -54.18
CA ARG A 150 -8.54 -37.71 -55.63
C ARG A 150 -7.20 -37.86 -56.35
N ALA A 151 -6.13 -37.30 -55.78
CA ALA A 151 -4.77 -37.46 -56.31
C ALA A 151 -4.33 -38.93 -56.35
N ALA A 152 -4.53 -39.66 -55.25
CA ALA A 152 -4.18 -41.08 -55.15
C ALA A 152 -4.96 -41.94 -56.17
N VAL A 153 -6.25 -41.67 -56.36
CA VAL A 153 -7.08 -42.36 -57.36
C VAL A 153 -6.59 -42.05 -58.78
N SER A 154 -6.27 -40.80 -59.09
CA SER A 154 -5.70 -40.41 -60.38
C SER A 154 -4.37 -41.11 -60.66
N GLU A 155 -3.53 -41.25 -59.64
CA GLU A 155 -2.24 -41.94 -59.76
C GLU A 155 -2.43 -43.44 -60.02
N ILE A 156 -3.38 -44.09 -59.34
CA ILE A 156 -3.73 -45.50 -59.61
C ILE A 156 -4.20 -45.68 -61.05
N TYR A 157 -5.07 -44.81 -61.56
CA TYR A 157 -5.53 -44.89 -62.96
C TYR A 157 -4.39 -44.67 -63.96
N GLY A 158 -3.47 -43.74 -63.68
CA GLY A 158 -2.28 -43.54 -64.50
C GLY A 158 -1.36 -44.77 -64.55
N GLN A 159 -1.11 -45.39 -63.39
CA GLN A 159 -0.34 -46.64 -63.31
C GLN A 159 -1.05 -47.78 -64.04
N MET A 160 -2.38 -47.89 -63.90
CA MET A 160 -3.17 -48.92 -64.57
C MET A 160 -3.14 -48.75 -66.10
N ALA A 161 -3.22 -47.52 -66.62
CA ALA A 161 -3.10 -47.25 -68.05
C ALA A 161 -1.73 -47.69 -68.61
N MET A 162 -0.63 -47.46 -67.88
CA MET A 162 0.69 -47.94 -68.27
C MET A 162 0.80 -49.47 -68.26
N VAL A 163 0.24 -50.13 -67.24
CA VAL A 163 0.23 -51.60 -67.16
C VAL A 163 -0.62 -52.19 -68.29
N SER A 164 -1.80 -51.63 -68.56
CA SER A 164 -2.68 -52.07 -69.64
C SER A 164 -2.05 -51.87 -71.01
N SER A 165 -1.37 -50.76 -71.28
CA SER A 165 -0.67 -50.55 -72.55
C SER A 165 0.48 -51.54 -72.72
N ALA A 166 1.26 -51.81 -71.65
CA ALA A 166 2.31 -52.82 -71.68
C ALA A 166 1.77 -54.23 -71.97
N ILE A 167 0.61 -54.60 -71.40
CA ILE A 167 -0.06 -55.88 -71.69
C ILE A 167 -0.54 -55.91 -73.14
N ALA A 168 -1.20 -54.85 -73.62
CA ALA A 168 -1.70 -54.77 -75.00
C ALA A 168 -0.55 -54.85 -76.02
N SER A 169 0.56 -54.14 -75.81
CA SER A 169 1.76 -54.25 -76.64
C SER A 169 2.31 -55.67 -76.66
N LYS A 170 2.32 -56.35 -75.51
CA LYS A 170 2.82 -57.73 -75.42
C LYS A 170 1.91 -58.75 -76.09
N ILE A 171 0.59 -58.55 -76.07
CA ILE A 171 -0.37 -59.38 -76.81
C ILE A 171 -0.24 -59.15 -78.31
N LEU A 172 -0.21 -57.89 -78.75
CA LEU A 172 -0.06 -57.53 -80.17
C LEU A 172 1.25 -58.08 -80.76
N GLN A 173 2.35 -58.01 -80.01
CA GLN A 173 3.63 -58.58 -80.41
C GLN A 173 3.61 -60.12 -80.51
N ARG A 174 2.66 -60.79 -79.84
CA ARG A 174 2.49 -62.26 -79.89
C ARG A 174 1.54 -62.71 -81.01
N GLU A 175 0.55 -61.90 -81.37
CA GLU A 175 -0.46 -62.20 -82.40
C GLU A 175 -0.04 -61.78 -83.82
N ILE A 176 0.85 -60.77 -83.99
CA ILE A 176 1.29 -60.36 -85.34
C ILE A 176 2.13 -61.47 -85.99
N ASN A 177 1.56 -62.07 -87.04
CA ASN A 177 2.26 -62.95 -87.97
C ASN A 177 2.79 -62.13 -89.18
N PRO A 178 3.82 -62.62 -89.92
CA PRO A 178 4.40 -61.90 -91.07
C PRO A 178 3.40 -61.52 -92.17
N GLY A 179 2.24 -62.20 -92.25
CA GLY A 179 1.17 -61.90 -93.21
C GLY A 179 0.28 -60.71 -92.85
N ASP A 180 -0.01 -60.51 -91.55
CA ASP A 180 -0.89 -59.42 -91.09
C ASP A 180 -0.25 -58.04 -91.26
N GLN A 181 1.08 -58.00 -91.22
CA GLN A 181 1.84 -56.77 -91.39
C GLN A 181 1.76 -56.20 -92.81
N GLN A 182 1.57 -57.03 -93.83
CA GLN A 182 1.32 -56.57 -95.21
C GLN A 182 -0.10 -56.01 -95.35
N GLN A 183 -1.09 -56.67 -94.74
CA GLN A 183 -2.49 -56.24 -94.80
C GLN A 183 -2.72 -54.89 -94.11
N LEU A 184 -2.10 -54.66 -92.96
CA LEU A 184 -2.16 -53.37 -92.25
C LEU A 184 -1.49 -52.22 -93.02
N VAL A 185 -0.41 -52.52 -93.76
CA VAL A 185 0.26 -51.53 -94.63
C VAL A 185 -0.64 -51.17 -95.81
N ASP A 186 -1.25 -52.16 -96.47
CA ASP A 186 -2.18 -51.92 -97.58
C ASP A 186 -3.41 -51.12 -97.14
N GLU A 187 -3.95 -51.39 -95.95
CA GLU A 187 -5.10 -50.66 -95.40
C GLU A 187 -4.73 -49.21 -95.00
N SER A 188 -3.56 -49.01 -94.39
CA SER A 188 -3.04 -47.67 -94.08
C SER A 188 -2.77 -46.83 -95.35
N LEU A 189 -2.26 -47.47 -96.41
CA LEU A 189 -2.03 -46.81 -97.70
C LEU A 189 -3.36 -46.42 -98.37
N ARG A 190 -4.39 -47.27 -98.29
CA ARG A 190 -5.74 -46.94 -98.79
C ARG A 190 -6.40 -45.81 -98.02
N GLU A 191 -6.21 -45.72 -96.69
CA GLU A 191 -6.76 -44.63 -95.89
C GLU A 191 -6.08 -43.28 -96.22
N VAL A 192 -4.75 -43.28 -96.41
CA VAL A 192 -4.01 -42.08 -96.84
C VAL A 192 -4.42 -41.64 -98.26
N GLU A 193 -4.65 -42.58 -99.17
CA GLU A 193 -5.12 -42.30 -100.53
C GLU A 193 -6.57 -41.78 -100.51
N ALA A 194 -7.43 -42.29 -99.61
CA ALA A 194 -8.78 -41.78 -99.41
C ALA A 194 -8.81 -40.34 -98.87
N ILE A 195 -7.90 -39.98 -97.95
CA ILE A 195 -7.78 -38.60 -97.41
C ILE A 195 -7.27 -37.61 -98.47
N HIS A 196 -6.50 -38.07 -99.47
CA HIS A 196 -5.96 -37.22 -100.53
C HIS A 196 -6.86 -37.15 -101.79
N SER A 197 -7.93 -37.94 -101.87
CA SER A 197 -8.88 -37.97 -103.01
C SER A 197 -10.14 -37.11 -102.81
N ASN A 198 -10.15 -36.25 -101.79
CA ASN A 198 -11.18 -35.27 -101.47
C ASN A 198 -10.55 -33.87 -101.40
#